data_AF-A0A017HLV3-F1
#
_entry.id   AF-A0A017HLV3-F1
#
_cell.length_a   1.000
_cell.length_b   1.000
_cell.length_c   1.000
_cell.angle_alpha   90.00
_cell.angle_beta   90.00
_cell.angle_gamma   90.00
#
_symmetry.space_group_name_H-M   'P 1'
#
loop_
_entity.id
_entity.type
_entity.pdbx_description
1 polymer ?
#
loop_
_entity_poly.entity_id
_entity_poly.type
_entity_poly.pdbx_seq_one_letter_code
_entity_poly.pdbx_strand_id
1 'polypeptide(L)' 'MPDQPLPPEAQRALAEAEARRKAARPLDLPPEQGGRQGPEPVRFGDYELNGRAIDF' A
#
# COMPACT_ATOMS: atom_id res chain seq x y z
N MET A 1 -13.32 15.53 7.13
CA MET A 1 -14.52 14.67 7.15
C MET A 1 -14.50 13.92 8.48
N PRO A 2 -15.61 13.83 9.24
CA PRO A 2 -15.58 13.06 10.47
C PRO A 2 -15.38 11.58 10.12
N ASP A 3 -14.55 10.88 10.89
CA ASP A 3 -14.30 9.44 10.76
C ASP A 3 -15.62 8.68 10.93
N GLN A 4 -16.27 8.35 9.81
CA GLN A 4 -17.43 7.48 9.84
C GLN A 4 -16.95 6.07 10.16
N PRO A 5 -17.54 5.40 11.17
CA PRO A 5 -17.20 4.02 11.47
C PRO A 5 -17.49 3.15 10.25
N LEU A 6 -16.55 2.24 9.94
CA LEU A 6 -16.67 1.36 8.79
C LEU A 6 -17.98 0.55 8.88
N PRO A 7 -18.74 0.42 7.78
CA PRO A 7 -19.94 -0.40 7.75
C PRO A 7 -19.60 -1.86 8.05
N PRO A 8 -20.56 -2.65 8.56
CA PRO A 8 -20.31 -4.02 8.97
C PRO A 8 -19.82 -4.91 7.81
N GLU A 9 -20.20 -4.62 6.56
CA GLU A 9 -19.65 -5.36 5.41
C GLU A 9 -18.16 -5.10 5.20
N ALA A 10 -17.72 -3.84 5.37
CA ALA A 10 -16.31 -3.47 5.22
C ALA A 10 -15.43 -4.14 6.28
N GLN A 11 -15.92 -4.23 7.52
CA GLN A 11 -15.21 -4.93 8.60
C GLN A 11 -15.05 -6.43 8.30
N ARG A 12 -16.09 -7.08 7.77
CA ARG A 12 -16.04 -8.49 7.37
C ARG A 12 -15.06 -8.72 6.22
N ALA A 13 -15.09 -7.86 5.20
CA ALA A 13 -14.18 -7.95 4.06
C ALA A 13 -12.72 -7.82 4.50
N LEU A 14 -12.41 -6.92 5.42
CA LEU A 14 -11.07 -6.77 6.00
C LEU A 14 -10.65 -8.00 6.79
N ALA A 15 -11.53 -8.54 7.65
CA ALA A 15 -11.24 -9.75 8.43
C ALA A 15 -10.96 -10.96 7.53
N GLU A 16 -11.71 -11.13 6.44
CA GLU A 16 -11.49 -12.20 5.46
C GLU A 16 -10.17 -12.01 4.69
N ALA A 17 -9.87 -10.78 4.28
CA ALA A 17 -8.60 -10.45 3.64
C ALA A 17 -7.40 -10.70 4.56
N GLU A 18 -7.53 -10.37 5.85
CA GLU A 18 -6.50 -10.64 6.85
C GLU A 18 -6.32 -12.14 7.10
N ALA A 19 -7.42 -12.90 7.19
CA ALA A 19 -7.36 -14.36 7.30
C ALA A 19 -6.65 -14.99 6.08
N ARG A 20 -6.92 -14.48 4.86
CA ARG A 20 -6.21 -14.91 3.65
C ARG A 20 -4.73 -14.56 3.70
N ARG A 21 -4.36 -13.36 4.15
CA ARG A 21 -2.94 -12.96 4.28
C ARG A 21 -2.19 -13.81 5.30
N LYS A 22 -2.83 -14.16 6.42
CA LYS A 22 -2.25 -15.04 7.46
C LYS A 22 -2.08 -16.48 6.98
N ALA A 23 -3.00 -16.98 6.15
CA ALA A 23 -2.93 -18.32 5.58
C ALA A 23 -1.99 -18.41 4.36
N ALA A 24 -1.69 -17.28 3.71
CA ALA A 24 -0.75 -17.23 2.60
C ALA A 24 0.67 -17.48 3.11
N ARG A 25 1.41 -18.33 2.38
CA ARG A 25 2.83 -18.54 2.64
C ARG A 25 3.59 -17.26 2.26
N PRO A 26 4.60 -16.84 3.04
CA PRO A 26 5.44 -15.72 2.66
C PRO A 26 6.12 -16.04 1.33
N LEU A 27 5.96 -15.15 0.37
CA LEU A 27 6.72 -15.21 -0.87
C LEU A 27 8.12 -14.70 -0.55
N ASP A 28 9.12 -15.56 -0.73
CA ASP A 28 10.52 -15.18 -0.63
C ASP A 28 10.92 -14.47 -1.94
N LEU A 29 10.47 -13.21 -2.05
CA LEU A 29 10.82 -12.34 -3.16
C LEU A 29 12.09 -11.58 -2.81
N PRO A 30 13.08 -11.50 -3.72
CA PRO A 30 14.23 -10.66 -3.49
C PRO A 30 13.74 -9.22 -3.26
N PRO A 31 14.33 -8.47 -2.31
CA PRO A 31 13.98 -7.09 -2.11
C PRO A 31 14.22 -6.33 -3.41
N GLU A 32 13.28 -5.48 -3.81
CA GLU A 32 13.51 -4.55 -4.91
C GLU A 32 14.66 -3.62 -4.52
N GLN A 33 15.80 -3.80 -5.19
CA GLN A 33 16.96 -2.92 -5.03
C GLN A 33 16.83 -1.78 -6.04
N GLY A 34 16.71 -0.55 -5.55
CA GLY A 34 16.61 0.65 -6.40
C GLY A 34 15.20 1.25 -6.50
N GLY A 35 14.17 0.62 -5.89
CA GLY A 35 12.86 1.26 -5.72
C GLY A 35 12.89 2.31 -4.62
N ARG A 36 12.24 3.47 -4.83
CA ARG A 36 12.04 4.46 -3.76
C ARG A 36 11.21 3.79 -2.64
N GLN A 37 11.66 3.93 -1.39
CA GLN A 37 10.87 3.50 -0.24
C GLN A 37 9.57 4.31 -0.19
N GLY A 38 8.43 3.64 -0.36
CA GLY A 38 7.12 4.28 -0.26
C GLY A 38 6.18 3.92 -1.41
N PRO A 39 4.94 4.44 -1.38
CA PRO A 39 3.94 4.18 -2.41
C PRO A 39 4.41 4.72 -3.77
N GLU A 40 4.13 4.02 -4.87
CA GLU A 40 4.58 4.42 -6.21
C GLU A 40 4.21 5.89 -6.52
N PRO A 41 5.16 6.75 -6.91
CA PRO A 41 4.91 8.17 -7.16
C PRO A 41 3.86 8.40 -8.26
N VAL A 42 3.75 7.47 -9.23
CA VAL A 42 2.72 7.48 -10.27
C VAL A 42 1.30 7.37 -9.68
N ARG A 43 1.12 6.66 -8.57
CA ARG A 43 -0.18 6.49 -7.90
C ARG A 43 -0.57 7.67 -7.00
N PHE A 44 0.40 8.45 -6.50
CA PHE A 44 0.14 9.48 -5.49
C PHE A 44 0.48 10.91 -5.93
N GLY A 45 0.99 11.10 -7.15
CA GLY A 45 1.29 12.43 -7.70
C GLY A 45 2.58 13.06 -7.15
N ASP A 46 3.33 12.33 -6.32
CA ASP A 46 4.55 12.80 -5.67
C ASP A 46 5.77 12.60 -6.58
N TYR A 47 5.77 13.27 -7.74
CA TYR A 47 6.93 13.36 -8.65
C TYR A 47 8.03 14.28 -8.12
N GLU A 48 7.78 14.99 -7.03
CA GLU A 48 8.73 15.94 -6.45
C GLU A 48 9.49 15.31 -5.28
N LEU A 49 10.82 15.31 -5.37
CA LEU A 49 11.71 15.05 -4.25
C LEU A 49 12.62 16.26 -4.06
N ASN A 50 12.56 16.91 -2.90
CA ASN A 50 13.33 18.12 -2.59
C ASN A 50 13.19 19.25 -3.63
N GLY A 51 11.97 19.44 -4.17
CA GLY A 51 11.68 20.50 -5.15
C GLY A 51 12.22 20.26 -6.56
N ARG A 52 12.66 19.02 -6.86
CA ARG A 52 13.00 18.61 -8.23
C ARG A 52 11.99 17.57 -8.71
N ALA A 53 11.46 17.78 -9.91
CA ALA A 53 10.73 16.75 -10.64
C ALA A 53 11.71 15.64 -10.97
N ILE A 54 11.47 14.45 -10.41
CA ILE A 54 12.25 13.25 -10.68
C ILE A 54 11.34 12.30 -11.45
N ASP A 55 11.72 12.05 -12.70
CA ASP A 55 11.27 10.92 -13.49
C ASP A 55 12.32 9.81 -13.32
N PHE A 56 11.88 8.55 -13.19
CA PHE A 56 12.66 7.32 -12.92
C PHE A 56 13.01 7.01 -11.44
#